data_AF-A0A8S2Y7X1-F1
#
_entry.id   AF-A0A8S2Y7X1-F1
#
_cell.length_a   1.000
_cell.length_b   1.000
_cell.length_c   1.000
_cell.angle_alpha   90.00
_cell.angle_beta   90.00
_cell.angle_gamma   90.00
#
_symmetry.space_group_name_H-M   'P 1'
#
loop_
_entity.id
_entity.type
_entity.pdbx_description
1 polymer ?
#
loop_
_entity_poly.entity_id
_entity_poly.type
_entity_poly.pdbx_seq_one_letter_code
_entity_poly.pdbx_strand_id
1 'polypeptide(L)' 'MRAVTLFTAQFADIPLEILAAKAHEWDFDGLELGGHI' A
#
# COMPACT_ATOMS: atom_id res chain seq x y z
N MET A 1 4.13 0.10 19.85
CA MET A 1 3.32 -0.29 18.67
C MET A 1 4.28 -0.68 17.56
N ARG A 2 3.95 -1.65 16.70
CA ARG A 2 4.81 -2.11 15.59
C ARG A 2 4.17 -1.65 14.29
N ALA A 3 4.95 -1.05 13.40
CA ALA A 3 4.45 -0.60 12.10
C ALA A 3 3.93 -1.78 11.27
N VAL A 4 2.76 -1.60 10.66
CA VAL A 4 2.09 -2.53 9.75
C VAL A 4 2.05 -1.90 8.37
N THR A 5 2.66 -2.59 7.40
CA THR A 5 2.84 -2.10 6.03
C THR A 5 1.99 -2.92 5.07
N LEU A 6 1.33 -2.27 4.11
CA LEU A 6 0.59 -2.95 3.05
C LEU A 6 1.54 -3.36 1.93
N PHE A 7 1.60 -4.65 1.61
CA PHE A 7 2.34 -5.15 0.46
C PHE A 7 1.54 -4.93 -0.83
N THR A 8 2.13 -4.19 -1.80
CA THR A 8 1.35 -3.67 -2.93
C THR A 8 1.21 -4.62 -4.12
N ALA A 9 1.94 -5.74 -4.16
CA ALA A 9 1.94 -6.64 -5.33
C ALA A 9 0.57 -7.25 -5.66
N GLN A 10 -0.30 -7.39 -4.67
CA GLN A 10 -1.68 -7.88 -4.83
C GLN A 10 -2.61 -6.83 -5.47
N PHE A 11 -2.16 -5.59 -5.57
CA PHE A 11 -2.91 -4.42 -6.02
C PHE A 11 -2.18 -3.73 -7.19
N ALA A 12 -1.41 -4.49 -7.99
CA ALA A 12 -0.59 -3.96 -9.07
C ALA A 12 -1.41 -3.28 -10.20
N ASP A 13 -2.71 -3.56 -10.26
CA ASP A 13 -3.68 -2.92 -11.16
C ASP A 13 -4.16 -1.54 -10.67
N ILE A 14 -3.86 -1.17 -9.43
CA ILE A 14 -4.24 0.10 -8.81
C ILE A 14 -3.05 1.09 -8.88
N PRO A 15 -3.26 2.33 -9.37
CA PRO A 15 -2.23 3.37 -9.31
C PRO A 15 -1.74 3.63 -7.87
N LEU A 16 -0.43 3.85 -7.71
CA LEU A 16 0.21 3.96 -6.40
C LEU A 16 -0.40 5.09 -5.54
N GLU A 17 -0.76 6.22 -6.17
CA GLU A 17 -1.39 7.35 -5.49
C GLU A 17 -2.78 7.01 -4.93
N ILE A 18 -3.54 6.16 -5.63
CA ILE A 18 -4.84 5.69 -5.17
C ILE A 18 -4.66 4.65 -4.06
N LEU A 19 -3.70 3.74 -4.21
CA LEU A 19 -3.41 2.72 -3.20
C LEU A 19 -2.87 3.34 -1.90
N ALA A 20 -2.08 4.42 -1.98
CA ALA A 20 -1.60 5.15 -0.81
C ALA A 20 -2.73 5.79 0.00
N ALA A 21 -3.71 6.41 -0.68
CA ALA A 21 -4.88 6.96 0.01
C ALA A 21 -5.69 5.86 0.73
N LYS A 22 -5.90 4.71 0.06
CA LYS A 22 -6.59 3.55 0.65
C LYS A 22 -5.84 2.96 1.83
N ALA A 23 -4.52 2.82 1.74
CA ALA A 23 -3.71 2.29 2.84
C ALA A 23 -3.84 3.15 4.10
N HIS A 24 -3.90 4.48 3.94
CA HIS A 24 -4.15 5.39 5.06
C HIS A 24 -5.58 5.24 5.61
N GLU A 25 -6.60 5.11 4.76
CA GLU A 25 -7.99 4.85 5.18
C GLU A 25 -8.17 3.51 5.91
N TRP A 26 -7.30 2.54 5.66
CA TRP A 26 -7.31 1.21 6.28
C TRP A 26 -6.36 1.08 7.48
N ASP A 27 -5.84 2.20 8.00
CA ASP A 27 -4.92 2.25 9.14
C ASP A 27 -3.58 1.51 8.94
N PHE A 28 -3.07 1.43 7.70
CA PHE A 28 -1.68 1.01 7.45
C PHE A 28 -0.71 2.17 7.66
N ASP A 29 0.46 1.85 8.22
CA ASP A 29 1.53 2.81 8.49
C ASP A 29 2.35 3.16 7.23
N GLY A 30 2.24 2.35 6.17
CA GLY A 30 2.97 2.58 4.93
C GLY A 30 2.73 1.51 3.86
N LEU A 31 3.51 1.62 2.78
CA LEU A 31 3.48 0.70 1.64
C LEU A 31 4.82 -0.01 1.45
N GLU A 32 4.76 -1.30 1.11
CA GLU A 32 5.90 -2.09 0.65
C GLU A 32 5.70 -2.33 -0.84
N LEU A 33 6.52 -1.64 -1.64
CA LEU A 33 6.38 -1.60 -3.10
C LEU A 33 6.77 -2.95 -3.71
N GLY A 34 5.81 -3.60 -4.35
CA GLY A 34 6.00 -4.81 -5.14
C GLY A 34 5.15 -4.78 -6.40
N GLY A 35 5.68 -5.23 -7.52
CA GLY A 35 4.92 -5.37 -8.78
C GLY A 35 4.64 -4.08 -9.55
N HIS A 36 5.03 -2.90 -9.05
CA HIS A 36 5.01 -1.65 -9.81
C HIS A 36 6.40 -1.44 -10.44
N ILE A 37 6.49 -1.58 -11.78
CA ILE A 37 7.67 -1.24 -12.58
C ILE A 37 7.43 0.04 -13.39
#